data_AF-A0A7Y4NJC5-F1
#
_entry.id   AF-A0A7Y4NJC5-F1
#
_cell.length_a   1.000
_cell.length_b   1.000
_cell.length_c   1.000
_cell.angle_alpha   90.00
_cell.angle_beta   90.00
_cell.angle_gamma   90.00
#
_symmetry.space_group_name_H-M   'P 1'
#
loop_
_entity.id
_entity.type
_entity.pdbx_description
1 polymer ?
#
loop_
_entity_poly.entity_id
_entity_poly.type
_entity_poly.pdbx_seq_one_letter_code
_entity_poly.pdbx_strand_id
1 'polypeptide(L)'
;MTMVATRLGEARQYGARLPEIEERLALLAEASRLLADASLEPPAVMERLCGLVVPILGSACALRLLSEDGLWLRTVASAAAVPEARVRLQALFSQRMRADEG
;
A
#
# COMPACT_ATOMS: atom_id res chain seq x y z
N MET A 1 20.27 -39.77 -30.52
CA MET A 1 21.26 -39.12 -29.62
C MET A 1 21.85 -37.96 -30.42
N THR A 2 21.82 -36.68 -30.09
CA THR A 2 21.43 -35.91 -28.91
C THR A 2 21.19 -34.46 -29.39
N MET A 3 20.21 -33.81 -28.77
CA MET A 3 19.91 -32.37 -28.64
C MET A 3 20.61 -31.33 -29.55
N VAL A 4 19.81 -30.43 -30.13
CA VAL A 4 20.03 -28.97 -30.00
C VAL A 4 18.67 -28.25 -29.97
N ALA A 5 18.20 -27.91 -28.77
CA ALA A 5 17.08 -26.97 -28.56
C ALA A 5 17.46 -25.99 -27.46
N THR A 6 18.39 -25.06 -27.74
CA THR A 6 18.87 -24.07 -26.76
C THR A 6 19.06 -22.69 -27.37
N ARG A 7 18.02 -22.12 -28.01
CA ARG A 7 18.02 -20.68 -28.38
C ARG A 7 16.73 -19.89 -28.11
N LEU A 8 15.67 -20.52 -27.59
CA LEU A 8 14.40 -19.83 -27.33
C LEU A 8 14.20 -19.37 -25.87
N GLY A 9 15.19 -19.56 -24.99
CA GLY A 9 15.08 -19.29 -23.55
C GLY A 9 15.37 -17.84 -23.12
N GLU A 10 16.19 -17.10 -23.86
CA GLU A 10 16.77 -15.84 -23.34
C GLU A 10 15.92 -14.59 -23.62
N ALA A 11 15.11 -14.60 -24.68
CA ALA A 11 14.29 -13.44 -25.07
C ALA A 11 13.09 -13.17 -24.13
N ARG A 12 12.65 -14.16 -23.34
CA ARG A 12 11.51 -13.98 -22.42
C ARG A 12 11.88 -13.26 -21.12
N GLN A 13 13.15 -13.23 -20.73
CA GLN A 13 13.57 -12.67 -19.44
C GLN A 13 13.60 -11.13 -19.42
N TYR A 14 13.81 -10.47 -20.57
CA TYR A 14 13.81 -9.00 -20.64
C TYR A 14 12.40 -8.40 -20.64
N GLY A 15 11.39 -9.16 -21.07
CA GLY A 15 10.00 -8.68 -21.16
C GLY A 15 9.21 -8.75 -19.85
N ALA A 16 9.69 -9.45 -18.82
CA ALA A 16 8.98 -9.58 -17.55
C ALA A 16 9.28 -8.44 -16.56
N ARG A 17 10.39 -7.71 -16.73
CA ARG A 17 10.84 -6.64 -15.82
C ARG A 17 10.27 -5.26 -16.15
N LEU A 18 9.94 -5.02 -17.42
CA LEU A 18 9.32 -3.78 -17.91
C LEU A 18 7.86 -3.61 -17.44
N PRO A 19 6.98 -4.65 -17.52
CA PRO A 19 5.60 -4.55 -17.08
C PRO A 19 5.47 -4.20 -15.60
N GLU A 20 6.28 -4.82 -14.74
CA GLU A 20 6.25 -4.56 -13.29
C GLU A 20 6.66 -3.12 -12.94
N ILE A 21 7.60 -2.54 -13.69
CA ILE A 21 8.04 -1.15 -13.49
C ILE A 21 6.96 -0.19 -14.00
N GLU A 22 6.36 -0.45 -15.16
CA GLU A 22 5.30 0.38 -15.72
C GLU A 22 4.04 0.36 -14.85
N GLU A 23 3.61 -0.80 -14.36
CA GLU A 23 2.49 -0.94 -13.43
C GLU A 23 2.74 -0.19 -12.13
N ARG A 24 3.95 -0.30 -11.57
CA ARG A 24 4.33 0.42 -10.36
C ARG A 24 4.35 1.93 -10.57
N LEU A 25 4.86 2.40 -11.71
CA LEU A 25 4.90 3.82 -12.03
C LEU A 25 3.49 4.38 -12.29
N ALA A 26 2.64 3.64 -13.01
CA ALA A 26 1.25 4.00 -13.23
C ALA A 26 0.49 4.11 -11.91
N LEU A 27 0.73 3.17 -10.99
CA LEU A 27 0.17 3.19 -9.66
C LEU A 27 0.62 4.42 -8.84
N LEU A 28 1.91 4.70 -8.81
CA LEU A 28 2.45 5.87 -8.10
C LEU A 28 1.92 7.18 -8.69
N ALA A 29 1.77 7.26 -10.01
CA ALA A 29 1.18 8.42 -10.67
C ALA A 29 -0.29 8.61 -10.29
N GLU A 30 -1.10 7.55 -10.25
CA GLU A 30 -2.50 7.61 -9.83
C GLU A 30 -2.63 7.99 -8.36
N ALA A 31 -1.83 7.39 -7.47
CA ALA A 31 -1.80 7.75 -6.06
C ALA A 31 -1.42 9.24 -5.88
N SER A 32 -0.41 9.72 -6.63
CA SER A 32 0.02 11.13 -6.56
C SER A 32 -1.09 12.09 -7.01
N ARG A 33 -1.83 11.77 -8.09
CA ARG A 33 -2.98 12.56 -8.53
C ARG A 33 -4.06 12.63 -7.46
N LEU A 34 -4.49 11.48 -6.93
CA LEU A 34 -5.55 11.41 -5.94
C LEU A 34 -5.20 12.11 -4.62
N LEU A 35 -3.92 12.09 -4.23
CA LEU A 35 -3.43 12.82 -3.08
C LEU A 35 -3.36 14.33 -3.32
N ALA A 36 -3.05 14.76 -4.55
CA ALA A 36 -3.06 16.17 -4.92
C ALA A 36 -4.49 16.76 -5.02
N ASP A 37 -5.45 15.96 -5.47
CA ASP A 37 -6.86 16.35 -5.57
C ASP A 37 -7.58 16.34 -4.22
N ALA A 38 -7.10 15.54 -3.26
CA ALA A 38 -7.59 15.58 -1.91
C ALA A 38 -7.24 16.94 -1.30
N SER A 39 -8.27 17.77 -1.06
CA SER A 39 -8.17 18.99 -0.25
C SER A 39 -7.18 18.79 0.91
N LEU A 40 -6.33 19.79 1.16
CA LEU A 40 -5.26 19.83 2.18
C LEU A 40 -5.73 19.57 3.63
N GLU A 41 -6.98 19.17 3.83
CA GLU A 41 -7.52 18.68 5.08
C GLU A 41 -6.85 17.34 5.46
N PRO A 42 -5.95 17.33 6.46
CA PRO A 42 -5.11 16.19 6.77
C PRO A 42 -5.87 14.87 7.00
N PRO A 43 -7.06 14.84 7.64
CA PRO A 43 -7.80 13.58 7.82
C PRO A 43 -8.25 12.94 6.50
N ALA A 44 -8.72 13.75 5.55
CA ALA A 44 -9.30 13.26 4.30
C ALA A 44 -8.25 12.64 3.38
N VAL A 45 -7.04 13.22 3.35
CA VAL A 45 -5.90 12.68 2.59
C VAL A 45 -5.50 11.29 3.10
N MET A 46 -5.42 11.12 4.43
CA MET A 46 -4.98 9.86 5.05
C MET A 46 -5.98 8.72 4.85
N GLU A 47 -7.28 9.01 4.88
CA GLU A 47 -8.32 8.02 4.57
C GLU A 47 -8.26 7.56 3.11
N ARG A 48 -8.10 8.51 2.18
CA ARG A 48 -7.95 8.21 0.74
C ARG A 48 -6.71 7.37 0.47
N LEU A 49 -5.59 7.69 1.13
CA LEU A 49 -4.35 6.92 1.02
C LEU A 49 -4.56 5.47 1.48
N CYS A 50 -5.20 5.24 2.62
CA CYS A 50 -5.50 3.88 3.09
C CYS A 50 -6.37 3.12 2.09
N GLY A 51 -7.40 3.78 1.54
CA GLY A 51 -8.29 3.20 0.52
C GLY A 51 -7.56 2.83 -0.77
N LEU A 52 -6.58 3.63 -1.18
CA LEU A 52 -5.75 3.34 -2.35
C LEU A 52 -4.85 2.13 -2.13
N VAL A 53 -4.26 2.02 -0.95
CA VAL A 53 -3.27 0.97 -0.64
C VAL A 53 -3.90 -0.41 -0.53
N VAL A 54 -5.11 -0.52 0.00
CA VAL A 54 -5.78 -1.81 0.26
C VAL A 54 -5.85 -2.69 -1.00
N PRO A 55 -6.43 -2.25 -2.15
CA PRO A 55 -6.48 -3.08 -3.36
C PRO A 55 -5.14 -3.63 -3.85
N ILE A 56 -4.02 -3.02 -3.44
CA ILE A 56 -2.67 -3.30 -3.96
C ILE A 56 -1.88 -4.18 -2.99
N LEU A 57 -1.88 -3.82 -1.70
CA LEU A 57 -0.96 -4.41 -0.72
C LEU A 57 -1.62 -5.40 0.23
N GLY A 58 -2.95 -5.50 0.29
CA GLY A 58 -3.59 -6.54 1.10
C GLY A 58 -5.03 -6.27 1.54
N SER A 59 -5.49 -7.01 2.54
CA SER A 59 -6.90 -6.94 2.98
C SER A 59 -7.23 -5.72 3.86
N ALA A 60 -6.22 -5.05 4.41
CA ALA A 60 -6.39 -3.91 5.31
C ALA A 60 -5.15 -3.00 5.34
N CYS A 61 -5.37 -1.74 5.66
CA CYS A 61 -4.33 -0.74 5.86
C CYS A 61 -4.66 0.12 7.09
N ALA A 62 -3.65 0.44 7.90
CA ALA A 62 -3.74 1.43 8.96
C ALA A 62 -2.59 2.41 8.82
N LEU A 63 -2.90 3.71 8.84
CA LEU A 63 -1.90 4.76 8.81
C LEU A 63 -1.74 5.33 10.22
N ARG A 64 -0.50 5.33 10.70
CA ARG A 64 -0.14 5.77 12.05
C ARG A 64 0.85 6.91 11.99
N LEU A 65 0.61 7.91 12.84
CA LEU A 65 1.55 8.99 13.08
C LEU A 65 2.31 8.71 14.36
N LEU A 66 3.62 8.90 14.30
CA LEU A 66 4.46 8.94 15.47
C LEU A 66 4.11 10.17 16.32
N SER A 67 3.99 9.99 17.62
CA SER A 67 3.86 11.09 18.56
C SER A 67 5.14 11.93 18.62
N GLU A 68 5.01 13.16 19.09
CA GLU A 68 6.11 14.12 19.16
C GLU A 68 7.24 13.66 20.11
N ASP A 69 6.89 12.87 21.14
CA ASP A 69 7.84 12.23 22.06
C ASP A 69 8.53 10.99 21.45
N GLY A 70 8.12 10.54 20.27
CA GLY A 70 8.65 9.36 19.58
C GLY A 70 8.27 8.03 20.22
N LEU A 71 7.39 8.01 21.24
CA LEU A 71 7.11 6.82 22.02
C LEU A 71 5.86 6.07 21.59
N TRP A 72 4.94 6.74 20.87
CA TRP A 72 3.61 6.21 20.58
C TRP A 72 3.26 6.33 19.11
N LEU A 73 2.58 5.32 18.60
CA LEU A 73 1.93 5.36 17.30
C LEU A 73 0.43 5.62 17.50
N ARG A 74 -0.07 6.65 16.82
CA ARG A 74 -1.49 7.01 16.80
C ARG A 74 -2.06 6.73 15.43
N THR A 75 -3.02 5.83 15.35
CA THR A 75 -3.76 5.60 14.10
C THR A 75 -4.59 6.82 13.75
N VAL A 76 -4.43 7.30 12.53
CA VAL A 76 -5.13 8.48 11.99
C VAL A 76 -6.06 8.14 10.84
N ALA A 77 -5.87 6.99 10.21
CA ALA A 77 -6.77 6.46 9.19
C ALA A 77 -6.65 4.93 9.12
N SER A 78 -7.71 4.27 8.64
CA SER A 78 -7.66 2.84 8.32
C SER A 78 -8.67 2.51 7.23
N ALA A 79 -8.36 1.48 6.45
CA ALA A 79 -9.23 0.93 5.42
C ALA A 79 -9.17 -0.60 5.44
N ALA A 80 -10.22 -1.24 4.96
CA ALA A 80 -10.32 -2.68 4.80
C ALA A 80 -11.00 -2.99 3.46
N ALA A 81 -10.58 -4.07 2.81
CA ALA A 81 -11.17 -4.52 1.55
C ALA A 81 -12.61 -5.00 1.73
N VAL A 82 -12.89 -5.59 2.90
CA VAL A 82 -14.19 -6.16 3.26
C VAL A 82 -14.89 -5.20 4.24
N PRO A 83 -16.09 -4.67 3.93
CA PRO A 83 -16.80 -3.72 4.79
C PRO A 83 -17.02 -4.22 6.22
N GLU A 84 -17.35 -5.51 6.38
CA GLU A 84 -17.61 -6.16 7.66
C GLU A 84 -16.34 -6.25 8.52
N ALA A 85 -15.16 -6.29 7.88
CA ALA A 85 -13.87 -6.29 8.58
C ALA A 85 -13.49 -4.89 9.08
N ARG A 86 -14.02 -3.82 8.45
CA ARG A 86 -13.63 -2.44 8.72
C ARG A 86 -13.82 -2.05 10.19
N VAL A 87 -14.99 -2.32 10.78
CA VAL A 87 -15.28 -1.94 12.18
C VAL A 87 -14.38 -2.69 13.15
N ARG A 88 -14.16 -3.99 12.92
CA ARG A 88 -13.29 -4.82 13.76
C ARG A 88 -11.84 -4.37 13.67
N LEU A 89 -11.34 -4.11 12.46
CA LEU A 89 -9.98 -3.61 12.23
C LEU A 89 -9.80 -2.22 12.81
N GLN A 90 -10.78 -1.33 12.68
CA GLN A 90 -10.71 0.00 13.26
C GLN A 90 -10.63 -0.05 14.80
N ALA A 91 -11.33 -0.98 15.45
CA ALA A 91 -11.23 -1.21 16.89
C ALA A 91 -9.87 -1.81 17.31
N LEU A 92 -9.25 -2.65 16.48
CA LEU A 92 -7.91 -3.15 16.72
C LEU A 92 -6.86 -2.05 16.54
N PHE A 93 -7.01 -1.24 15.49
CA PHE A 93 -6.05 -0.19 15.15
C PHE A 93 -6.20 1.06 16.01
N SER A 94 -7.31 1.28 16.70
CA SER A 94 -7.47 2.41 17.62
C SER A 94 -6.67 2.26 18.92
N GLN A 95 -6.10 1.08 19.17
CA GLN A 95 -5.23 0.85 20.32
C GLN A 95 -3.93 1.65 20.19
N ARG A 96 -3.54 2.32 21.28
CA ARG A 96 -2.24 2.99 21.39
C ARG A 96 -1.16 1.92 21.37
N MET A 97 -0.23 2.05 20.43
CA MET A 97 0.88 1.13 20.25
C MET A 97 2.16 1.87 20.60
N ARG A 98 3.10 1.21 21.29
CA ARG A 98 4.41 1.82 21.48
C ARG A 98 5.17 1.81 20.16
N ALA A 99 6.00 2.83 19.92
CA ALA A 99 6.75 2.94 18.67
C ALA A 99 7.77 1.82 18.45
N ASP A 100 8.22 1.15 19.51
CA ASP A 100 9.12 -0.01 19.47
C ASP A 100 8.41 -1.36 19.25
N GLU A 101 7.08 -1.37 19.22
CA GLU A 101 6.26 -2.56 18.99
C GLU A 101 5.65 -2.60 17.57
N GLY A 102 6.01 -1.63 16.73
CA GLY A 102 5.45 -1.39 15.38
C GLY A 102 6.09 -2.17 14.26
#